data_AF-A0A0G0I0F6-F1
#
_entry.id   AF-A0A0G0I0F6-F1
#
_cell.length_a   1.000
_cell.length_b   1.000
_cell.length_c   1.000
_cell.angle_alpha   90.00
_cell.angle_beta   90.00
_cell.angle_gamma   90.00
#
_symmetry.space_group_name_H-M   'P 1'
#
loop_
_entity.id
_entity.type
_entity.pdbx_description
1 polymer ?
#
loop_
_entity_poly.entity_id
_entity_poly.type
_entity_poly.pdbx_seq_one_letter_code
_entity_poly.pdbx_strand_id
1 'polypeptide(L)'
;MVFEGGEKGEYIKGRKAKTIQFMTLQKAVDLGEYEPEYLATFPERHTLSKHVQFQFIKQGLDNRRKQLWVQWAEVNNTPDFHLKLYLAITLKNIEKLIKKLDDDWERLFMKYSS
;
A
#
# COMPACT_ATOMS: atom_id res chain seq x y z
N MET A 1 -63.97 -2.43 -12.45
CA MET A 1 -62.62 -2.75 -11.95
C MET A 1 -61.61 -2.00 -12.80
N VAL A 2 -61.31 -0.75 -12.44
CA VAL A 2 -60.11 0.02 -12.79
C VAL A 2 -59.95 1.04 -11.66
N PHE A 3 -58.77 1.07 -11.05
CA PHE A 3 -58.43 1.85 -9.86
C PHE A 3 -58.06 3.29 -10.27
N GLU A 4 -58.74 4.28 -9.70
CA GLU A 4 -58.22 5.65 -9.57
C GLU A 4 -57.49 5.77 -8.23
N GLY A 5 -56.33 6.42 -8.23
CA GLY A 5 -55.58 6.71 -7.01
C GLY A 5 -54.10 6.85 -7.25
N GLY A 6 -53.70 7.95 -7.89
CA GLY A 6 -52.30 8.35 -7.96
C GLY A 6 -51.81 8.76 -6.58
N GLU A 7 -50.94 7.96 -5.97
CA GLU A 7 -50.19 8.35 -4.79
C GLU A 7 -48.71 8.56 -5.14
N LYS A 8 -48.23 9.69 -4.64
CA LYS A 8 -46.98 10.36 -4.94
C LYS A 8 -45.82 9.49 -4.49
N GLY A 9 -44.84 9.32 -5.38
CA GLY A 9 -43.56 8.71 -5.05
C GLY A 9 -42.88 9.45 -3.91
N GLU A 10 -42.92 8.86 -2.73
CA GLU A 10 -42.15 9.28 -1.59
C GLU A 10 -40.69 8.88 -1.85
N TYR A 11 -39.88 9.85 -2.28
CA TYR A 11 -38.44 9.66 -2.44
C TYR A 11 -37.85 9.38 -1.06
N ILE A 12 -37.62 8.11 -0.75
CA ILE A 12 -36.75 7.71 0.36
C ILE A 12 -35.37 8.28 0.02
N LYS A 13 -35.03 9.42 0.64
CA LYS A 13 -33.68 9.98 0.65
C LYS A 13 -32.78 8.95 1.34
N GLY A 14 -32.29 7.99 0.57
CA GLY A 14 -31.17 7.15 0.94
C GLY A 14 -30.02 8.08 1.26
N ARG A 15 -29.70 8.24 2.55
CA ARG A 15 -28.41 8.76 2.97
C ARG A 15 -27.39 7.91 2.22
N LYS A 16 -26.69 8.50 1.25
CA LYS A 16 -25.49 7.85 0.69
C LYS A 16 -24.60 7.57 1.89
N ALA A 17 -24.46 6.29 2.25
CA ALA A 17 -23.47 5.88 3.21
C ALA A 17 -22.16 6.46 2.69
N LYS A 18 -21.58 7.41 3.44
CA LYS A 18 -20.19 7.79 3.22
C LYS A 18 -19.44 6.47 3.38
N THR A 19 -18.96 5.91 2.28
CA THR A 19 -18.05 4.78 2.32
C THR A 19 -16.81 5.30 3.03
N ILE A 20 -16.76 5.14 4.34
CA ILE A 20 -15.54 5.34 5.10
C ILE A 20 -14.67 4.18 4.63
N GLN A 21 -13.79 4.43 3.65
CA GLN A 21 -12.74 3.49 3.33
C GLN A 21 -11.82 3.44 4.55
N PHE A 22 -12.14 2.56 5.49
CA PHE A 22 -11.21 2.17 6.53
C PHE A 22 -10.08 1.42 5.82
N MET A 23 -8.90 2.03 5.77
CA MET A 23 -7.68 1.32 5.36
C MET A 23 -7.48 0.15 6.33
N THR A 24 -7.47 -1.08 5.84
CA THR A 24 -7.18 -2.27 6.65
C THR A 24 -5.68 -2.52 6.72
N LEU A 25 -5.24 -3.33 7.69
CA LEU A 25 -3.83 -3.71 7.80
C LEU A 25 -3.34 -4.38 6.52
N GLN A 26 -4.14 -5.33 5.99
CA GLN A 26 -3.81 -6.02 4.74
C GLN A 26 -3.69 -5.02 3.59
N LYS A 27 -4.59 -4.05 3.48
CA LYS A 27 -4.55 -3.09 2.38
C LYS A 27 -3.31 -2.18 2.45
N ALA A 28 -2.90 -1.78 3.64
CA ALA A 28 -1.66 -1.02 3.83
C ALA A 28 -0.44 -1.85 3.38
N VAL A 29 -0.38 -3.12 3.77
CA VAL A 29 0.68 -4.05 3.37
C VAL A 29 0.69 -4.31 1.86
N ASP A 30 -0.48 -4.44 1.23
CA ASP A 30 -0.61 -4.56 -0.23
C ASP A 30 -0.06 -3.33 -0.96
N LEU A 31 -0.17 -2.14 -0.35
CA LEU A 31 0.39 -0.90 -0.86
C LEU A 31 1.90 -0.75 -0.60
N GLY A 32 2.51 -1.71 0.11
CA GLY A 32 3.94 -1.73 0.40
C GLY A 32 4.32 -1.08 1.73
N GLU A 33 3.36 -0.87 2.64
CA GLU A 33 3.67 -0.45 4.00
C GLU A 33 4.25 -1.62 4.80
N TYR A 34 5.39 -1.40 5.45
CA TYR A 34 6.11 -2.45 6.18
C TYR A 34 6.65 -2.02 7.54
N GLU A 35 6.66 -0.72 7.86
CA GLU A 35 7.26 -0.23 9.10
C GLU A 35 6.46 -0.71 10.32
N PRO A 36 7.06 -1.43 11.28
CA PRO A 36 6.34 -2.01 12.41
C PRO A 36 5.55 -0.99 13.23
N GLU A 37 6.11 0.21 13.40
CA GLU A 37 5.55 1.32 14.15
C GLU A 37 4.31 1.89 13.45
N TYR A 38 4.32 1.97 12.12
CA TYR A 38 3.16 2.36 11.34
C TYR A 38 2.09 1.26 11.34
N LEU A 39 2.49 0.00 11.13
CA LEU A 39 1.56 -1.13 11.17
C LEU A 39 0.92 -1.30 12.57
N ALA A 40 1.59 -0.84 13.64
CA ALA A 40 1.06 -0.78 15.01
C ALA A 40 -0.13 0.15 15.20
N THR A 41 -0.42 1.04 14.24
CA THR A 41 -1.60 1.92 14.31
C THR A 41 -2.91 1.18 13.97
N PHE A 42 -2.82 0.02 13.32
CA PHE A 42 -4.00 -0.77 12.93
C PHE A 42 -4.45 -1.67 14.08
N PRO A 43 -5.72 -1.58 14.53
CA PRO A 43 -6.27 -2.43 15.58
C PRO A 43 -6.10 -3.93 15.32
N GLU A 44 -6.24 -4.33 14.05
CA GLU A 44 -6.06 -5.70 13.56
C GLU A 44 -4.71 -6.29 14.00
N ARG A 45 -3.62 -5.50 13.99
CA ARG A 45 -2.27 -5.98 14.30
C ARG A 45 -2.15 -6.48 15.73
N HIS A 46 -2.83 -5.87 16.69
CA HIS A 46 -2.72 -6.25 18.10
C HIS A 46 -3.30 -7.63 18.41
N THR A 47 -4.14 -8.17 17.52
CA THR A 47 -4.71 -9.52 17.64
C THR A 47 -3.81 -10.61 17.05
N LEU A 48 -2.75 -10.24 16.33
CA LEU A 48 -1.88 -11.16 15.61
C LEU A 48 -0.67 -11.57 16.47
N SER A 49 -0.23 -12.82 16.32
CA SER A 49 1.03 -13.29 16.93
C SER A 49 2.25 -12.60 16.33
N LYS A 50 3.37 -12.52 17.08
CA LYS A 50 4.63 -11.93 16.60
C LYS A 50 5.06 -12.50 15.24
N HIS A 51 4.90 -13.81 15.04
CA HIS A 51 5.21 -14.47 13.77
C HIS A 51 4.34 -13.96 12.62
N VAL A 52 3.01 -13.89 12.83
CA VAL A 52 2.09 -13.41 11.80
C VAL A 52 2.34 -11.93 11.49
N GLN A 53 2.55 -11.09 12.51
CA GLN A 53 2.95 -9.70 12.31
C GLN A 53 4.22 -9.58 11.44
N PHE A 54 5.19 -10.47 11.64
CA PHE A 54 6.39 -10.48 10.80
C PHE A 54 6.11 -10.90 9.35
N GLN A 55 5.19 -11.83 9.10
CA GLN A 55 4.79 -12.17 7.73
C GLN A 55 4.17 -10.96 7.00
N PHE A 56 3.35 -10.17 7.68
CA PHE A 56 2.81 -8.91 7.12
C PHE A 56 3.93 -7.92 6.78
N ILE A 57 4.93 -7.77 7.67
CA ILE A 57 6.11 -6.92 7.40
C ILE A 57 6.87 -7.41 6.18
N LYS A 58 7.15 -8.72 6.09
CA LYS A 58 7.84 -9.32 4.93
C LYS A 58 7.06 -9.10 3.64
N GLN A 59 5.74 -9.30 3.67
CA GLN A 59 4.88 -9.05 2.52
C GLN A 59 4.92 -7.58 2.08
N GLY A 60 4.91 -6.64 3.03
CA GLY A 60 5.03 -5.21 2.76
C GLY A 60 6.37 -4.86 2.11
N LEU A 61 7.48 -5.41 2.64
CA LEU A 61 8.82 -5.27 2.05
C LEU A 61 8.86 -5.82 0.62
N ASP A 62 8.34 -7.02 0.39
CA ASP A 62 8.33 -7.65 -0.94
C ASP A 62 7.49 -6.83 -1.94
N ASN A 63 6.33 -6.34 -1.51
CA ASN A 63 5.47 -5.48 -2.32
C ASN A 63 6.17 -4.16 -2.67
N ARG A 64 6.80 -3.51 -1.68
CA ARG A 64 7.57 -2.28 -1.89
C ARG A 64 8.74 -2.50 -2.84
N ARG A 65 9.44 -3.63 -2.71
CA ARG A 65 10.58 -4.00 -3.57
C ARG A 65 10.13 -4.13 -5.02
N LYS A 66 9.03 -4.85 -5.26
CA LYS A 66 8.44 -4.99 -6.62
C LYS A 66 8.09 -3.63 -7.22
N GLN A 67 7.43 -2.75 -6.45
CA GLN A 67 7.09 -1.41 -6.90
C GLN A 67 8.33 -0.59 -7.30
N LEU A 68 9.39 -0.61 -6.47
CA LEU A 68 10.63 0.11 -6.77
C LEU A 68 11.33 -0.44 -8.01
N TRP A 69 11.35 -1.75 -8.22
CA TRP A 69 11.91 -2.35 -9.43
C TRP A 69 11.13 -2.00 -10.69
N VAL A 70 9.79 -1.98 -10.60
CA VAL A 70 8.94 -1.52 -11.72
C VAL A 70 9.26 -0.06 -12.04
N GLN A 71 9.31 0.82 -11.04
CA GLN A 71 9.66 2.24 -11.23
C GLN A 71 11.07 2.41 -11.82
N TRP A 72 12.04 1.64 -11.33
CA TRP A 72 13.39 1.65 -11.87
C TRP A 72 13.38 1.27 -13.35
N ALA A 73 12.66 0.20 -13.72
CA ALA A 73 12.58 -0.26 -15.09
C ALA A 73 11.86 0.74 -16.01
N GLU A 74 10.78 1.36 -15.54
CA GLU A 74 10.05 2.41 -16.27
C GLU A 74 10.96 3.61 -16.59
N VAL A 75 11.73 4.07 -15.59
CA VAL A 75 12.65 5.20 -15.76
C VAL A 75 13.80 4.82 -16.68
N ASN A 76 14.45 3.67 -16.45
CA ASN A 76 15.61 3.23 -17.20
C ASN A 76 15.29 2.94 -18.68
N ASN A 77 14.08 2.46 -18.98
CA ASN A 77 13.64 2.14 -20.35
C ASN A 77 12.94 3.30 -21.06
N THR A 78 12.97 4.51 -20.49
CA THR A 78 12.40 5.69 -21.15
C THR A 78 13.20 6.04 -22.41
N PRO A 79 12.55 6.32 -23.57
CA PRO A 79 13.24 6.75 -24.78
C PRO A 79 14.11 7.98 -24.54
N ASP A 80 15.28 7.99 -25.16
CA ASP A 80 16.28 9.06 -25.02
C ASP A 80 16.69 9.35 -23.57
N PHE A 81 16.67 8.33 -22.70
CA PHE A 81 17.03 8.46 -21.27
C PHE A 81 18.35 9.23 -21.07
N HIS A 82 19.37 8.92 -21.86
CA HIS A 82 20.70 9.55 -21.78
C HIS A 82 20.69 11.06 -22.05
N LEU A 83 19.67 11.59 -22.74
CA LEU A 83 19.51 13.02 -23.00
C LEU A 83 18.79 13.77 -21.86
N LYS A 84 18.27 13.04 -20.86
CA LYS A 84 17.39 13.57 -19.81
C LYS A 84 18.05 13.43 -18.43
N LEU A 85 18.88 14.42 -18.07
CA LEU A 85 19.66 14.41 -16.81
C LEU A 85 18.78 14.22 -15.55
N TYR A 86 17.56 14.77 -15.54
CA TYR A 86 16.63 14.60 -14.43
C TYR A 86 16.21 13.14 -14.20
N LEU A 87 16.14 12.32 -15.26
CA LEU A 87 15.85 10.89 -15.14
C LEU A 87 17.00 10.14 -14.49
N ALA A 88 18.25 10.53 -14.73
CA ALA A 88 19.41 9.95 -14.04
C ALA A 88 19.40 10.25 -12.54
N ILE A 89 18.93 11.44 -12.14
CA ILE A 89 18.73 11.79 -10.72
C ILE A 89 17.64 10.91 -10.11
N THR A 90 16.51 10.78 -10.81
CA THR A 90 15.40 9.91 -10.38
C THR A 90 15.84 8.46 -10.20
N LEU A 91 16.57 7.90 -11.19
CA LEU A 91 17.07 6.52 -11.13
C LEU A 91 17.96 6.28 -9.91
N LYS A 92 18.92 7.20 -9.65
CA LYS A 92 19.78 7.15 -8.46
C LYS A 92 18.99 7.22 -7.16
N ASN A 93 17.91 7.97 -7.11
CA ASN A 93 17.05 8.04 -5.93
C ASN A 93 16.29 6.72 -5.71
N ILE A 94 15.80 6.09 -6.78
CA ILE A 94 15.16 4.77 -6.70
C ILE A 94 16.17 3.72 -6.22
N GLU A 95 17.39 3.72 -6.74
CA GLU A 95 18.47 2.81 -6.29
C GLU A 95 18.79 2.99 -4.80
N LYS A 96 18.85 4.23 -4.30
CA LYS A 96 19.02 4.51 -2.86
C LYS A 96 17.86 3.94 -2.04
N LEU A 97 16.63 4.05 -2.53
CA LEU A 97 15.46 3.49 -1.86
C LEU A 97 15.47 1.96 -1.84
N ILE A 98 15.89 1.32 -2.93
CA ILE A 98 16.07 -0.14 -2.99
C ILE A 98 17.12 -0.59 -1.97
N LYS A 99 18.27 0.08 -1.92
CA LYS A 99 19.31 -0.23 -0.94
C LYS A 99 18.82 -0.06 0.50
N LYS A 100 18.12 1.04 0.79
CA LYS A 100 17.50 1.26 2.10
C LYS A 100 16.52 0.13 2.45
N LEU A 101 15.72 -0.33 1.49
CA LEU A 101 14.77 -1.42 1.70
C LEU A 101 15.47 -2.73 2.07
N ASP A 102 16.62 -3.00 1.46
CA ASP A 102 17.45 -4.17 1.78
C ASP A 102 18.04 -4.06 3.21
N ASP A 103 18.56 -2.89 3.58
CA ASP A 103 19.04 -2.62 4.95
C ASP A 103 17.90 -2.76 5.99
N ASP A 104 16.69 -2.26 5.66
CA ASP A 104 15.49 -2.38 6.50
C ASP A 104 15.06 -3.84 6.64
N TRP A 105 15.16 -4.65 5.57
CA TRP A 105 14.86 -6.08 5.60
C TRP A 105 15.78 -6.80 6.58
N GLU A 106 17.10 -6.58 6.49
CA GLU A 106 18.08 -7.20 7.41
C GLU A 106 17.79 -6.82 8.86
N ARG A 107 17.59 -5.52 9.12
CA ARG A 107 17.26 -4.99 10.46
C ARG A 107 16.02 -5.67 11.03
N LEU A 108 14.94 -5.72 10.26
CA LEU A 108 13.65 -6.27 10.70
C LEU A 108 13.71 -7.79 10.85
N PHE A 109 14.42 -8.48 9.97
CA PHE A 109 14.65 -9.92 10.08
C PHE A 109 15.36 -10.27 11.38
N MET A 110 16.42 -9.56 11.73
CA MET A 110 17.15 -9.78 13.00
C MET A 110 16.26 -9.53 14.22
N LYS A 111 15.47 -8.44 14.21
CA LYS A 111 14.56 -8.06 15.30
C LYS A 111 13.46 -9.10 15.56
N TYR A 112 12.93 -9.72 14.51
CA TYR A 112 11.80 -10.65 14.61
C TYR A 112 12.20 -12.13 14.70
N SER A 113 13.43 -12.48 14.30
CA SER A 113 13.98 -13.83 14.40
C SER A 113 14.70 -14.11 15.73
N SER A 114 14.97 -13.06 16.52
CA SER A 114 15.40 -13.15 17.92
C SER A 114 14.20 -13.35 18.85
#